data_AF-A0A8K0MYA3-F1
#
_entry.id   AF-A0A8K0MYA3-F1
#
_cell.length_a   1.000
_cell.length_b   1.000
_cell.length_c   1.000
_cell.angle_alpha   90.00
_cell.angle_beta   90.00
_cell.angle_gamma   90.00
#
_symmetry.space_group_name_H-M   'P 1'
#
loop_
_entity.id
_entity.type
_entity.pdbx_description
1 polymer ?
#
loop_
_entity_poly.entity_id
_entity_poly.type
_entity_poly.pdbx_seq_one_letter_code
_entity_poly.pdbx_strand_id
1 'polypeptide(L)'
;MFPAPSKTEEVEDGLVSYIPYSNGYDNGFEADIGTENTKDFISELKLKLKLVGSKTLSTIIHNLAARDRPVTCLIYMMSWAADVAHDHGISSAIYWIQLATVFAVYYHYFHGYDELISSHSQDHGLSGTAAAPNP
;
A
#
# COMPACT_ATOMS: atom_id res chain seq x y z
N MET A 1 -5.14 10.75 -14.76
CA MET A 1 -6.17 9.75 -14.42
C MET A 1 -6.43 8.97 -15.70
N PHE A 2 -6.08 7.68 -15.75
CA PHE A 2 -6.32 6.89 -16.96
C PHE A 2 -7.83 6.79 -17.18
N PRO A 3 -8.32 6.91 -18.43
CA PRO A 3 -9.75 6.76 -18.71
C PRO A 3 -10.20 5.37 -18.28
N ALA A 4 -11.38 5.28 -17.66
CA ALA A 4 -11.99 3.99 -17.32
C ALA A 4 -12.25 3.22 -18.62
N PRO A 5 -11.58 2.09 -18.88
CA PRO A 5 -11.82 1.36 -20.11
C PRO A 5 -13.12 0.55 -19.93
N SER A 6 -13.93 0.54 -20.99
CA SER A 6 -15.22 -0.19 -21.05
C SER A 6 -15.04 -1.71 -21.01
N LYS A 7 -13.80 -2.19 -21.01
CA LYS A 7 -13.33 -3.56 -20.75
C LYS A 7 -11.97 -3.45 -20.05
N THR A 8 -11.66 -4.38 -19.15
CA THR A 8 -10.31 -4.55 -18.57
C THR A 8 -9.35 -5.04 -19.66
N GLU A 9 -9.02 -4.17 -20.61
CA GLU A 9 -8.11 -4.49 -21.71
C GLU A 9 -6.69 -4.35 -21.21
N GLU A 10 -6.01 -5.48 -21.16
CA GLU A 10 -4.58 -5.56 -20.95
C GLU A 10 -3.86 -4.89 -22.12
N VAL A 11 -2.96 -3.96 -21.81
CA VAL A 11 -2.10 -3.30 -22.80
C VAL A 11 -0.73 -3.95 -22.72
N GLU A 12 -0.26 -4.51 -23.84
CA GLU A 12 1.08 -5.10 -23.93
C GLU A 12 2.09 -4.09 -24.49
N ASP A 13 3.23 -3.95 -23.81
CA ASP A 13 4.37 -3.11 -24.17
C ASP A 13 5.66 -3.95 -24.11
N GLY A 14 5.81 -4.80 -25.13
CA GLY A 14 6.92 -5.74 -25.22
C GLY A 14 6.93 -6.76 -24.07
N LEU A 15 7.85 -6.58 -23.11
CA LEU A 15 8.00 -7.47 -21.96
C LEU A 15 7.09 -7.12 -20.78
N VAL A 16 6.44 -5.96 -20.82
CA VAL A 16 5.59 -5.45 -19.74
C VAL A 16 4.15 -5.44 -20.22
N SER A 17 3.22 -5.91 -19.38
CA SER A 17 1.79 -5.70 -19.62
C SER A 17 1.16 -4.88 -18.50
N TYR A 18 0.21 -4.04 -18.88
CA TYR A 18 -0.52 -3.15 -17.99
C TYR A 18 -1.97 -3.61 -17.91
N ILE A 19 -2.44 -3.88 -16.70
CA ILE A 19 -3.83 -4.23 -16.43
C ILE A 19 -4.38 -3.23 -15.41
N PRO A 20 -5.33 -2.36 -15.79
CA PRO A 20 -5.92 -1.43 -14.85
C PRO A 20 -6.77 -2.18 -13.82
N TYR A 21 -6.75 -1.71 -12.58
CA TYR A 21 -7.60 -2.21 -11.51
C TYR A 21 -8.33 -1.04 -10.85
N SER A 22 -9.54 -1.29 -10.36
CA SER A 22 -10.38 -0.27 -9.74
C SER A 22 -9.88 0.05 -8.33
N ASN A 23 -9.84 1.35 -8.01
CA ASN A 23 -9.65 1.86 -6.66
C ASN A 23 -10.98 2.22 -5.97
N GLY A 24 -12.12 1.96 -6.61
CA GLY A 24 -13.46 2.30 -6.14
C GLY A 24 -13.93 3.72 -6.47
N TYR A 25 -13.16 4.49 -7.25
CA TYR A 25 -13.48 5.85 -7.69
C TYR A 25 -13.44 5.98 -9.21
N ASP A 26 -13.93 4.95 -9.91
CA ASP A 26 -13.92 4.91 -11.39
C ASP A 26 -14.78 6.01 -12.02
N ASN A 27 -15.79 6.50 -11.29
CA ASN A 27 -16.68 7.58 -11.71
C ASN A 27 -16.15 8.98 -11.35
N GLY A 28 -14.91 9.08 -10.89
CA GLY A 28 -14.33 10.32 -10.40
C GLY A 28 -14.36 10.43 -8.89
N PHE A 29 -13.68 11.48 -8.42
CA PHE A 29 -13.45 11.75 -7.02
C PHE A 29 -14.12 13.06 -6.65
N GLU A 30 -15.28 13.00 -5.99
CA GLU A 30 -15.88 14.18 -5.37
C GLU A 30 -15.20 14.40 -4.02
N ALA A 31 -14.12 15.18 -4.03
CA ALA A 31 -13.61 15.75 -2.80
C ALA A 31 -14.65 16.77 -2.34
N ASP A 32 -15.40 16.49 -1.29
CA ASP A 32 -16.12 17.56 -0.58
C ASP A 32 -15.04 18.44 0.07
N ILE A 33 -14.59 19.48 -0.64
CA ILE A 33 -13.54 20.42 -0.19
C ILE A 33 -14.11 21.36 0.91
N GLY A 34 -15.06 20.87 1.71
CA GLY A 34 -15.92 21.68 2.57
C GLY A 34 -15.98 21.27 4.03
N THR A 35 -15.67 20.03 4.43
CA THR A 35 -15.88 19.60 5.83
C THR A 35 -14.75 18.76 6.44
N GLU A 36 -14.20 19.34 7.50
CA GLU A 36 -13.75 18.78 8.78
C GLU A 36 -13.11 17.37 8.82
N ASN A 37 -11.79 17.37 9.11
CA ASN A 37 -10.93 16.24 9.49
C ASN A 37 -10.34 15.37 8.36
N THR A 38 -9.23 15.84 7.78
CA THR A 38 -8.39 15.15 6.77
C THR A 38 -8.04 13.69 7.12
N LYS A 39 -8.00 13.34 8.41
CA LYS A 39 -7.70 11.98 8.86
C LYS A 39 -8.82 10.99 8.53
N ASP A 40 -10.07 11.39 8.69
CA ASP A 40 -11.23 10.53 8.47
C ASP A 40 -11.37 10.23 6.97
N PHE A 41 -11.19 11.27 6.17
CA PHE A 41 -11.12 11.19 4.71
C PHE A 41 -10.02 10.23 4.20
N ILE A 42 -8.79 10.35 4.70
CA ILE A 42 -7.70 9.44 4.31
C ILE A 42 -8.02 8.00 4.73
N SER A 43 -8.67 7.82 5.88
CA SER A 43 -9.05 6.51 6.37
C SER A 43 -10.12 5.87 5.48
N GLU A 44 -11.14 6.62 5.08
CA GLU A 44 -12.17 6.17 4.13
C GLU A 44 -11.56 5.79 2.78
N LEU A 45 -10.69 6.65 2.22
CA LEU A 45 -10.00 6.39 0.96
C LEU A 45 -9.20 5.08 1.03
N LYS A 46 -8.46 4.85 2.13
CA LYS A 46 -7.69 3.62 2.35
C LYS A 46 -8.60 2.39 2.46
N LEU A 47 -9.71 2.49 3.20
CA LEU A 47 -10.67 1.40 3.35
C LEU A 47 -11.31 1.02 2.01
N LYS A 48 -11.74 2.02 1.25
CA LYS A 48 -12.36 1.80 -0.06
C LYS A 48 -11.37 1.23 -1.07
N LEU A 49 -10.14 1.76 -1.11
CA LEU A 49 -9.06 1.21 -1.92
C LEU A 49 -8.76 -0.24 -1.53
N LYS A 50 -8.68 -0.57 -0.23
CA LYS A 50 -8.50 -1.94 0.22
C LYS A 50 -9.65 -2.83 -0.25
N LEU A 51 -10.90 -2.40 -0.07
CA LEU A 51 -12.09 -3.19 -0.39
C LEU A 51 -12.23 -3.48 -1.89
N VAL A 52 -12.09 -2.46 -2.73
CA VAL A 52 -12.28 -2.59 -4.19
C VAL A 52 -11.01 -3.07 -4.88
N GLY A 53 -9.85 -2.57 -4.44
CA GLY A 53 -8.55 -2.94 -4.98
C GLY A 53 -8.23 -4.41 -4.77
N SER A 54 -8.47 -4.95 -3.56
CA SER A 54 -8.24 -6.39 -3.29
C SER A 54 -9.09 -7.30 -4.17
N LYS A 55 -10.39 -6.99 -4.30
CA LYS A 55 -11.32 -7.75 -5.16
C LYS A 55 -10.91 -7.72 -6.63
N THR A 56 -10.56 -6.54 -7.13
CA THR A 56 -10.17 -6.38 -8.53
C THR A 56 -8.84 -7.06 -8.81
N LEU A 57 -7.85 -6.91 -7.92
CA LEU A 57 -6.56 -7.58 -8.04
C LEU A 57 -6.71 -9.11 -7.99
N SER A 58 -7.52 -9.64 -7.08
CA SER A 58 -7.84 -11.07 -6.99
C SER A 58 -8.45 -11.58 -8.30
N THR A 59 -9.35 -10.79 -8.91
CA THR A 59 -9.96 -11.12 -10.20
C THR A 59 -8.92 -11.15 -11.33
N ILE A 60 -8.00 -10.18 -11.35
CA ILE A 60 -6.93 -10.12 -12.34
C ILE A 60 -6.04 -11.36 -12.23
N ILE A 61 -5.59 -11.71 -11.02
CA ILE A 61 -4.74 -12.88 -10.78
C ILE A 61 -5.44 -14.16 -11.26
N HIS A 62 -6.71 -14.34 -10.90
CA HIS A 62 -7.51 -15.48 -11.34
C HIS A 62 -7.62 -15.55 -12.88
N ASN A 63 -7.93 -14.43 -13.53
CA ASN A 63 -8.10 -14.37 -14.99
C ASN A 63 -6.78 -14.62 -15.74
N LEU A 64 -5.65 -14.19 -15.17
CA LEU A 64 -4.33 -14.47 -15.71
C LEU A 64 -4.02 -15.98 -15.66
N ALA A 65 -4.31 -16.63 -14.53
CA ALA A 65 -4.17 -18.07 -14.39
C ALA A 65 -5.08 -18.84 -15.37
N ALA A 66 -6.33 -18.40 -15.54
CA ALA A 66 -7.28 -19.01 -16.48
C ALA A 66 -6.89 -18.85 -17.97
N ARG A 67 -5.97 -17.91 -18.27
CA ARG A 67 -5.39 -17.69 -19.61
C ARG A 67 -4.02 -18.35 -19.76
N ASP A 68 -3.70 -19.34 -18.92
CA ASP A 68 -2.41 -20.05 -18.88
C ASP A 68 -1.19 -19.13 -18.63
N ARG A 69 -1.40 -18.00 -17.95
CA ARG A 69 -0.33 -17.06 -17.55
C ARG A 69 -0.39 -16.80 -16.04
N PRO A 70 -0.16 -17.82 -15.19
CA PRO A 70 -0.27 -17.67 -13.74
C PRO A 70 0.75 -16.66 -13.19
N VAL A 71 0.30 -15.83 -12.26
CA VAL A 71 1.18 -14.92 -11.50
C VAL A 71 1.98 -15.74 -10.50
N THR A 72 3.31 -15.64 -10.56
CA THR A 72 4.22 -16.39 -9.67
C THR A 72 4.74 -15.57 -8.50
N CYS A 73 4.77 -14.23 -8.64
CA CYS A 73 5.23 -13.31 -7.62
C CYS A 73 4.44 -11.99 -7.67
N LEU A 74 4.06 -11.47 -6.50
CA LEU A 74 3.45 -10.16 -6.36
C LEU A 74 4.39 -9.19 -5.65
N ILE A 75 4.79 -8.13 -6.35
CA ILE A 75 5.53 -7.01 -5.77
C ILE A 75 4.55 -5.89 -5.44
N TYR A 76 4.49 -5.45 -4.18
CA TYR A 76 3.42 -4.54 -3.73
C TYR A 76 3.90 -3.43 -2.80
N MET A 77 3.24 -2.27 -2.85
CA MET A 77 3.48 -1.17 -1.90
C MET A 77 2.45 -1.11 -0.77
N MET A 78 1.21 -1.53 -1.05
CA MET A 78 0.10 -1.47 -0.10
C MET A 78 -0.05 -2.82 0.60
N SER A 79 -0.05 -2.84 1.93
CA SER A 79 -0.02 -4.09 2.72
C SER A 79 -1.18 -5.04 2.45
N TRP A 80 -2.37 -4.53 2.09
CA TRP A 80 -3.52 -5.39 1.74
C TRP A 80 -3.29 -6.29 0.53
N ALA A 81 -2.33 -5.96 -0.34
CA ALA A 81 -1.98 -6.80 -1.48
C ALA A 81 -1.25 -8.08 -1.04
N ALA A 82 -0.58 -8.05 0.12
CA ALA A 82 0.02 -9.25 0.73
C ALA A 82 -1.05 -10.28 1.07
N ASP A 83 -2.18 -9.82 1.64
CA ASP A 83 -3.34 -10.68 1.95
C ASP A 83 -3.83 -11.38 0.66
N VAL A 84 -3.96 -10.63 -0.45
CA VAL A 84 -4.38 -11.20 -1.74
C VAL A 84 -3.36 -12.21 -2.28
N ALA A 85 -2.06 -11.94 -2.21
CA ALA A 85 -1.05 -12.90 -2.66
C ALA A 85 -1.10 -14.19 -1.83
N HIS A 86 -1.24 -14.07 -0.52
CA HIS A 86 -1.37 -15.20 0.40
C HIS A 86 -2.60 -16.06 0.04
N ASP A 87 -3.76 -15.45 -0.20
CA ASP A 87 -4.99 -16.16 -0.54
C ASP A 87 -4.91 -16.92 -1.87
N HIS A 88 -4.04 -16.48 -2.78
CA HIS A 88 -3.77 -17.16 -4.06
C HIS A 88 -2.55 -18.09 -4.02
N GLY A 89 -1.87 -18.22 -2.88
CA GLY A 89 -0.66 -19.05 -2.74
C GLY A 89 0.55 -18.52 -3.52
N ILE A 90 0.61 -17.20 -3.74
CA ILE A 90 1.64 -16.54 -4.53
C ILE A 90 2.72 -15.97 -3.62
N SER A 91 3.99 -16.11 -4.01
CA SER A 91 5.10 -15.45 -3.31
C SER A 91 4.95 -13.93 -3.40
N SER A 92 5.26 -13.18 -2.34
CA SER A 92 5.12 -11.73 -2.37
C SER A 92 6.31 -11.01 -1.76
N ALA A 93 6.55 -9.79 -2.24
CA ALA A 93 7.63 -8.92 -1.79
C ALA A 93 7.14 -7.47 -1.67
N ILE A 94 7.53 -6.82 -0.58
CA ILE A 94 7.21 -5.41 -0.38
C ILE A 94 8.14 -4.51 -1.22
N TYR A 95 7.54 -3.58 -1.95
CA TYR A 95 8.21 -2.49 -2.63
C TYR A 95 8.27 -1.27 -1.70
N TRP A 96 9.31 -1.23 -0.88
CA TRP A 96 9.52 -0.17 0.11
C TRP A 96 10.30 1.00 -0.49
N ILE A 97 9.60 2.11 -0.78
CA ILE A 97 10.22 3.32 -1.36
C ILE A 97 10.68 4.34 -0.32
N GLN A 98 10.35 4.13 0.96
CA GLN A 98 10.71 5.06 2.03
C GLN A 98 12.13 4.77 2.54
N LEU A 99 12.67 5.62 3.41
CA LEU A 99 14.01 5.42 3.97
C LEU A 99 14.13 4.07 4.71
N ALA A 100 15.32 3.48 4.66
CA ALA A 100 15.63 2.26 5.41
C ALA A 100 15.45 2.45 6.92
N THR A 101 15.74 3.65 7.45
CA THR A 101 15.49 3.98 8.85
C THR A 101 14.02 3.90 9.21
N VAL A 102 13.13 4.37 8.33
CA VAL A 102 11.68 4.26 8.55
C VAL A 102 11.28 2.79 8.54
N PHE A 103 11.82 1.97 7.64
CA PHE A 103 11.58 0.53 7.66
C PHE A 103 12.01 -0.11 8.98
N ALA A 104 13.19 0.22 9.49
CA ALA A 104 13.69 -0.28 10.77
C ALA A 104 12.78 0.12 11.93
N VAL A 105 12.28 1.37 11.96
CA VAL A 105 11.31 1.82 12.97
C VAL A 105 10.02 1.01 12.89
N TYR A 106 9.46 0.82 11.69
CA TYR A 106 8.26 0.00 11.49
C TYR A 106 8.49 -1.45 11.94
N TYR A 107 9.63 -2.05 11.59
CA TYR A 107 9.97 -3.39 12.02
C TYR A 107 9.97 -3.51 13.54
N HIS A 108 10.70 -2.65 14.27
CA HIS A 108 10.75 -2.73 15.73
C HIS A 108 9.39 -2.42 16.36
N TYR A 109 8.63 -1.46 15.82
CA TYR A 109 7.27 -1.16 16.26
C TYR A 109 6.39 -2.40 16.27
N PHE A 110 6.38 -3.17 15.17
CA PHE A 110 5.57 -4.40 15.10
C PHE A 110 6.22 -5.63 15.77
N HIS A 111 7.42 -5.50 16.33
CA HIS A 111 8.17 -6.58 16.99
C HIS A 111 8.48 -6.25 18.46
N GLY A 112 7.51 -5.69 19.18
CA GLY A 112 7.54 -5.54 20.64
C GLY A 112 8.12 -4.23 21.18
N TYR A 113 8.32 -3.23 20.31
CA TYR A 113 8.75 -1.88 20.71
C TYR A 113 7.67 -0.81 20.44
N ASP A 114 6.42 -1.20 20.24
CA ASP A 114 5.29 -0.31 19.97
C ASP A 114 5.07 0.71 21.10
N GLU A 115 5.10 0.28 22.37
CA GLU A 115 4.97 1.17 23.52
C GLU A 115 6.09 2.22 23.56
N LEU A 116 7.34 1.77 23.40
CA LEU A 116 8.52 2.63 23.42
C LEU A 116 8.49 3.66 22.28
N ILE A 117 8.15 3.23 21.07
CA ILE A 117 8.09 4.14 19.92
C ILE A 117 6.90 5.10 20.05
N SER A 118 5.77 4.63 20.57
CA SER A 118 4.58 5.46 20.81
C SER A 118 4.86 6.54 21.86
N SER A 119 5.59 6.23 22.94
CA SER A 119 5.92 7.20 23.99
C SER A 119 6.79 8.35 23.49
N HIS A 120 7.62 8.11 22.45
CA HIS A 120 8.48 9.13 21.85
C HIS A 120 7.86 9.81 20.62
N SER A 121 6.65 9.39 20.20
CA SER A 121 5.99 9.94 18.99
C SER A 121 5.47 11.37 19.14
N GLN A 122 5.27 11.83 20.38
CA GLN A 122 4.80 13.19 20.73
C GLN A 122 5.93 14.05 21.30
N ASP A 123 7.14 13.51 21.40
CA ASP A 123 8.26 14.24 21.98
C ASP A 123 8.81 15.20 20.91
N HIS A 124 8.40 16.47 20.97
CA HIS A 124 8.91 17.53 20.09
C HIS A 124 10.39 17.89 20.39
N GLY A 125 11.09 17.10 21.20
CA GLY A 125 12.42 17.38 21.73
C GLY A 125 13.57 16.72 20.96
N LEU A 126 13.97 17.29 19.83
CA LEU A 126 15.41 17.36 19.52
C LEU A 126 16.03 18.53 20.29
N SER A 127 15.96 18.49 21.63
CA SER A 127 16.86 19.29 22.46
C SER A 127 18.14 18.50 22.62
N GLY A 128 19.02 18.65 21.62
CA GLY A 128 20.35 18.08 21.66
C GLY A 128 21.13 18.64 22.84
N THR A 129 21.26 17.85 23.90
CA THR A 129 22.38 17.96 24.84
C THR A 129 22.90 16.55 25.14
N ALA A 130 23.49 15.91 24.14
CA ALA A 130 24.43 14.85 24.39
C ALA A 130 25.71 15.49 24.95
N ALA A 131 25.78 15.63 26.27
CA ALA A 131 27.05 15.90 26.94
C ALA A 131 27.93 14.65 26.78
N ALA A 132 28.99 14.79 25.98
CA ALA A 132 30.04 13.77 25.91
C ALA A 132 30.73 13.64 27.28
N PRO A 133 31.02 12.42 27.76
CA PRO A 133 31.85 12.26 28.95
C PRO A 133 33.28 12.70 28.62
N ASN A 134 33.82 13.61 29.44
CA ASN A 134 35.20 14.09 29.33
C ASN A 134 36.22 13.00 29.71
N PRO A 135 37.44 13.05 29.14
CA PRO A 135 38.50 12.04 29.30
C PRO A 135 39.09 11.98 30.71
#